data_AF-A0A392VIJ3-F1
#
_entry.id   AF-A0A392VIJ3-F1
#
_cell.length_a   1.000
_cell.length_b   1.000
_cell.length_c   1.000
_cell.angle_alpha   90.00
_cell.angle_beta   90.00
_cell.angle_gamma   90.00
#
_symmetry.space_group_name_H-M   'P 1'
#
loop_
_entity.id
_entity.type
_entity.pdbx_description
1 polymer ?
#
loop_
_entity_poly.entity_id
_entity_poly.type
_entity_poly.pdbx_seq_one_letter_code
_entity_poly.pdbx_strand_id
1 'polypeptide(L)' 'MAAVVTAQTNAKTQRDLEKREREVFAAGTRVLTSFNNQNPPKFRGDGGPAAADLWLQAMEKIFGA' A
#
# COMPACT_ATOMS: atom_id res chain seq x y z
N MET A 1 32.79 -4.86 -28.00
CA MET A 1 32.35 -5.68 -26.84
C MET A 1 31.97 -4.83 -25.63
N ALA A 2 32.81 -3.90 -25.16
CA ALA A 2 32.51 -3.06 -23.98
C ALA A 2 31.17 -2.30 -24.06
N ALA A 3 30.87 -1.65 -25.20
CA ALA A 3 29.61 -0.92 -25.37
C ALA A 3 28.36 -1.81 -25.27
N VAL A 4 28.45 -3.06 -25.73
CA VAL A 4 27.34 -4.03 -25.65
C VAL A 4 27.11 -4.47 -24.20
N VAL A 5 28.18 -4.67 -23.44
CA VAL A 5 28.12 -5.01 -22.01
C VAL A 5 27.50 -3.86 -21.20
N THR A 6 27.89 -2.61 -21.48
CA THR A 6 27.29 -1.43 -20.84
C THR A 6 25.81 -1.30 -21.20
N ALA A 7 25.44 -1.45 -22.48
CA ALA A 7 24.05 -1.38 -22.92
C ALA A 7 23.17 -2.48 -22.28
N GLN A 8 23.67 -3.71 -22.19
CA GLN A 8 22.97 -4.81 -21.51
C GLN A 8 22.81 -4.56 -20.01
N THR A 9 23.83 -4.00 -19.36
CA THR A 9 23.76 -3.65 -17.94
C THR A 9 22.69 -2.60 -17.69
N ASN A 10 22.67 -1.52 -18.49
CA ASN A 10 21.68 -0.47 -18.38
C ASN A 10 20.25 -0.98 -18.66
N ALA A 11 20.09 -1.83 -19.67
CA ALA A 11 18.81 -2.46 -20.00
C ALA A 11 18.31 -3.41 -18.90
N LYS A 12 19.22 -4.06 -18.15
CA LYS A 12 18.85 -4.87 -16.99
C LYS A 12 18.42 -3.97 -15.82
N THR A 13 19.21 -2.96 -15.50
CA THR A 13 18.89 -1.99 -14.44
C THR A 13 17.52 -1.35 -14.67
N GLN A 14 17.22 -0.92 -15.91
CA GLN A 14 15.92 -0.32 -16.24
C GLN A 14 14.76 -1.29 -15.99
N ARG A 15 14.88 -2.55 -16.44
CA ARG A 15 13.84 -3.56 -16.21
C ARG A 15 13.64 -3.88 -14.74
N ASP A 16 14.71 -3.93 -13.96
CA ASP A 16 14.63 -4.21 -12.52
C ASP A 16 13.95 -3.05 -11.78
N LEU A 17 14.20 -1.80 -12.18
CA LEU A 17 13.49 -0.63 -11.65
C LEU A 17 12.00 -0.67 -11.99
N GLU A 18 11.64 -0.92 -13.25
CA GLU A 18 10.23 -1.04 -13.67
C GLU A 18 9.50 -2.18 -12.96
N LYS A 19 10.16 -3.32 -12.76
CA LYS A 19 9.60 -4.45 -11.99
C LYS A 19 9.34 -4.04 -10.55
N ARG A 20 10.30 -3.37 -9.91
CA ARG A 20 10.17 -2.87 -8.53
C ARG A 20 9.02 -1.87 -8.41
N GLU A 21 8.90 -0.92 -9.34
CA GLU A 21 7.79 0.05 -9.34
C GLU A 21 6.43 -0.62 -9.45
N ARG A 22 6.31 -1.62 -10.33
CA ARG A 22 5.08 -2.43 -10.44
C ARG A 22 4.78 -3.19 -9.15
N GLU A 23 5.78 -3.76 -8.50
CA GLU A 23 5.62 -4.45 -7.22
C GLU A 23 5.17 -3.50 -6.11
N VAL A 24 5.76 -2.29 -6.03
CA VAL A 24 5.36 -1.25 -5.08
C VAL A 24 3.91 -0.83 -5.33
N PHE A 25 3.54 -0.60 -6.59
CA PHE A 25 2.17 -0.24 -6.97
C PHE A 25 1.17 -1.36 -6.64
N ALA A 26 1.53 -2.61 -6.95
CA ALA A 26 0.70 -3.78 -6.64
C ALA A 26 0.54 -3.98 -5.13
N ALA A 27 1.61 -3.79 -4.35
CA ALA A 27 1.55 -3.86 -2.90
C ALA A 27 0.62 -2.78 -2.32
N GLY A 28 0.77 -1.52 -2.76
CA GLY A 28 -0.10 -0.43 -2.33
C GLY A 28 -1.57 -0.67 -2.69
N THR A 29 -1.83 -1.15 -3.90
CA THR A 29 -3.19 -1.50 -4.35
C THR A 29 -3.78 -2.63 -3.49
N ARG A 30 -2.99 -3.68 -3.19
CA ARG A 30 -3.44 -4.80 -2.35
C ARG A 30 -3.83 -4.33 -0.94
N VAL A 31 -3.06 -3.43 -0.33
CA VAL A 31 -3.37 -2.87 0.99
C VAL A 31 -4.69 -2.09 0.96
N LEU A 32 -4.87 -1.21 -0.02
CA LEU A 32 -6.09 -0.40 -0.14
C LEU A 32 -7.32 -1.26 -0.44
N THR A 33 -7.19 -2.26 -1.32
CA THR A 33 -8.28 -3.21 -1.60
C THR A 33 -8.66 -4.02 -0.36
N SER A 34 -7.67 -4.52 0.39
CA SER A 34 -7.92 -5.25 1.64
C SER A 34 -8.65 -4.38 2.66
N PHE A 35 -8.19 -3.15 2.86
CA PHE A 35 -8.83 -2.17 3.75
C PHE A 35 -10.28 -1.93 3.34
N ASN A 36 -10.56 -1.65 2.07
CA ASN A 36 -11.91 -1.41 1.57
C ASN A 36 -12.83 -2.63 1.73
N ASN A 37 -12.31 -3.85 1.55
CA ASN A 37 -13.08 -5.08 1.72
C ASN A 37 -13.51 -5.33 3.17
N GLN A 38 -12.82 -4.75 4.15
CA GLN A 38 -13.23 -4.81 5.56
C GLN A 38 -14.38 -3.85 5.91
N ASN A 39 -14.85 -3.03 4.97
CA ASN A 39 -15.93 -2.05 5.18
C ASN A 39 -15.67 -1.14 6.40
N PRO A 40 -14.59 -0.34 6.36
CA PRO A 40 -14.15 0.46 7.50
C PRO A 40 -15.23 1.48 7.92
N PRO A 41 -15.43 1.70 9.24
CA PRO A 41 -16.44 2.62 9.71
C PRO A 41 -16.07 4.07 9.38
N LYS A 42 -17.07 4.89 9.04
CA LYS A 42 -16.88 6.33 8.84
C LYS A 42 -16.82 7.04 10.19
N PHE A 43 -15.80 7.86 10.41
CA PHE A 43 -15.77 8.77 11.54
C PHE A 43 -16.75 9.92 11.29
N ARG A 44 -17.75 10.08 12.16
CA ARG A 44 -18.75 11.15 12.02
C ARG A 44 -18.47 12.37 12.90
N GLY A 45 -17.59 12.26 13.90
CA GLY A 45 -17.35 13.32 14.87
C GLY A 45 -18.47 13.53 15.90
N ASP A 46 -19.62 12.89 15.70
CA ASP A 46 -20.76 12.88 16.63
C ASP A 46 -20.55 11.85 17.75
N GLY A 47 -21.13 12.11 18.93
CA GLY A 47 -21.14 11.14 20.05
C GLY A 47 -20.02 11.29 21.08
N GLY A 48 -19.16 12.31 20.93
CA GLY A 48 -18.14 12.65 21.93
C GLY A 48 -16.97 11.66 21.99
N PRO A 49 -16.12 11.76 23.03
CA PRO A 49 -14.87 11.00 23.13
C PRO A 49 -15.05 9.47 23.04
N ALA A 50 -16.09 8.92 23.68
CA ALA A 50 -16.35 7.47 23.66
C ALA A 50 -16.69 6.95 22.25
N ALA A 51 -17.38 7.74 21.42
CA ALA A 51 -17.65 7.37 20.03
C ALA A 51 -16.38 7.40 19.17
N ALA A 52 -15.45 8.31 19.48
CA ALA A 52 -14.15 8.34 18.84
C ALA A 52 -13.29 7.12 19.22
N ASP A 53 -13.31 6.71 20.49
CA ASP A 53 -12.60 5.52 20.96
C ASP A 53 -13.12 4.24 20.28
N LEU A 54 -14.44 4.10 20.14
CA LEU A 54 -15.04 2.96 19.41
C LEU A 54 -14.65 2.94 17.92
N TRP A 55 -14.57 4.11 17.29
CA TRP A 55 -14.11 4.23 15.91
C TRP A 55 -12.62 3.86 15.78
N LEU A 56 -11.78 4.33 16.70
CA LEU A 56 -10.36 3.97 16.76
C LEU A 56 -10.18 2.47 16.95
N GLN A 57 -10.89 1.85 17.89
CA GLN A 57 -10.82 0.41 18.14
C GLN A 57 -11.20 -0.41 16.90
N ALA A 58 -12.22 0.03 16.16
CA ALA A 58 -12.64 -0.64 14.92
C ALA A 58 -11.58 -0.48 13.81
N MET A 59 -10.92 0.68 13.72
CA MET A 59 -9.81 0.89 12.80
C MET A 59 -8.59 0.04 13.18
N GLU A 60 -8.24 -0.01 14.47
CA GLU A 60 -7.17 -0.87 14.98
C GLU A 60 -7.42 -2.33 14.62
N LYS A 61 -8.63 -2.84 14.75
CA LYS A 61 -8.97 -4.21 14.33
C LYS A 61 -8.75 -4.47 12.84
N ILE A 62 -8.95 -3.46 11.98
CA ILE A 62 -8.77 -3.55 10.53
C ILE A 62 -7.29 -3.53 10.16
N PHE A 63 -6.49 -2.70 10.84
CA PHE A 63 -5.05 -2.57 10.62
C PHE A 63 -4.21 -3.57 11.42
N GLY A 64 -4.77 -4.16 12.48
CA GLY A 64 -4.04 -4.99 13.45
C GLY A 64 -4.90 -5.52 14.60
N ALA A 65 -5.55 -6.65 14.33
CA ALA A 65 -5.25 -7.87 15.09
C ALA A 65 -4.35 -8.76 14.21
#